data_AF-A0A5N6WBM6-F1
#
_entry.id   AF-A0A5N6WBM6-F1
#
_cell.length_a   1.000
_cell.length_b   1.000
_cell.length_c   1.000
_cell.angle_alpha   90.00
_cell.angle_beta   90.00
_cell.angle_gamma   90.00
#
_symmetry.space_group_name_H-M   'P 1'
#
loop_
_entity.id
_entity.type
_entity.pdbx_description
1 polymer ?
#
loop_
_entity_poly.entity_id
_entity_poly.type
_entity_poly.pdbx_seq_one_letter_code
_entity_poly.pdbx_strand_id
1 'polypeptide(L)'
;MHPTASSVHMVIGSLSGPTKMPTDPYFFVKSDDACRMIGICYVGSNLCGHPGFVHGGLLFTLFDDAFARCASNVFSSRIGMTANLDISFRNPSIPDRVYVYRSEVIKREGRKAWIAGEIRCLRPFTAEEMLRRQESTNTGVSVEEKEGTLVAEAKALFVEPRNVTAMVPLYPK
;
A
#
# COMPACT_ATOMS: atom_id res chain seq x y z
N MET A 1 6.12 6.52 -10.52
CA MET A 1 5.53 7.78 -10.02
C MET A 1 5.97 8.89 -10.95
N HIS A 2 5.17 9.93 -11.15
CA HIS A 2 5.58 11.09 -11.94
C HIS A 2 6.85 11.72 -11.34
N PRO A 3 7.91 12.00 -12.13
CA PRO A 3 9.22 12.43 -11.59
C PRO A 3 9.15 13.67 -10.70
N THR A 4 8.33 14.65 -11.07
CA THR A 4 8.19 15.92 -10.34
C THR A 4 7.49 15.79 -8.98
N ALA A 5 6.80 14.68 -8.73
CA ALA A 5 6.10 14.46 -7.47
C ALA A 5 6.99 13.78 -6.42
N SER A 6 8.08 13.14 -6.84
CA SER A 6 8.86 12.24 -5.98
C SER A 6 9.46 12.92 -4.75
N SER A 7 10.04 14.12 -4.92
CA SER A 7 10.69 14.87 -3.84
C SER A 7 9.73 15.48 -2.82
N VAL A 8 8.44 15.56 -3.14
CA VAL A 8 7.39 16.18 -2.29
C VAL A 8 6.31 15.20 -1.87
N HIS A 9 6.39 13.94 -2.30
CA HIS A 9 5.41 12.92 -1.97
C HIS A 9 5.52 12.52 -0.49
N MET A 10 4.39 12.44 0.21
CA MET A 10 4.40 12.17 1.65
C MET A 10 5.07 10.83 2.00
N VAL A 11 4.73 9.75 1.29
CA VAL A 11 5.21 8.39 1.60
C VAL A 11 6.68 8.20 1.25
N ILE A 12 7.07 8.40 0.00
CA ILE A 12 8.47 8.23 -0.43
C ILE A 12 9.39 9.42 -0.06
N GLY A 13 8.83 10.58 0.31
CA GLY A 13 9.57 11.74 0.77
C GLY A 13 9.63 11.81 2.29
N SER A 14 8.63 12.43 2.91
CA SER A 14 8.60 12.77 4.35
C SER A 14 8.76 11.58 5.30
N LEU A 15 8.31 10.40 4.89
CA LEU A 15 8.43 9.17 5.68
C LEU A 15 9.71 8.37 5.37
N SER A 16 10.53 8.80 4.41
CA SER A 16 11.81 8.14 4.14
C SER A 16 12.86 8.43 5.22
N GLY A 17 13.75 7.47 5.41
CA GLY A 17 14.94 7.62 6.25
C GLY A 17 15.38 6.31 6.90
N PRO A 18 16.64 6.19 7.35
CA PRO A 18 17.21 4.94 7.85
C PRO A 18 16.45 4.31 9.03
N THR A 19 15.81 5.12 9.87
CA THR A 19 15.01 4.69 11.03
C THR A 19 13.50 4.81 10.81
N LYS A 20 13.07 5.22 9.61
CA LYS A 20 11.68 5.33 9.18
C LYS A 20 11.41 4.29 8.08
N MET A 21 11.17 4.71 6.83
CA MET A 21 11.17 3.83 5.66
C MET A 21 12.52 3.96 4.94
N PRO A 22 13.43 2.98 5.07
CA PRO A 22 14.79 3.10 4.52
C PRO A 22 14.83 2.93 2.99
N THR A 23 13.79 2.36 2.41
CA THR A 23 13.63 2.19 0.96
C THR A 23 12.22 2.55 0.55
N ASP A 24 12.06 2.94 -0.70
CA ASP A 24 10.73 3.12 -1.30
C ASP A 24 9.94 1.81 -1.23
N PRO A 25 8.61 1.87 -1.07
CA PRO A 25 7.77 0.69 -1.21
C PRO A 25 7.85 0.11 -2.62
N TYR A 26 7.90 -1.21 -2.70
CA TYR A 26 7.81 -1.94 -3.96
C TYR A 26 6.35 -2.29 -4.23
N PHE A 27 5.88 -2.05 -5.44
CA PHE A 27 4.52 -2.36 -5.86
C PHE A 27 4.50 -3.26 -7.09
N PHE A 28 3.80 -4.38 -6.97
CA PHE A 28 3.52 -5.33 -8.05
C PHE A 28 2.06 -5.18 -8.41
N VAL A 29 1.79 -4.62 -9.59
CA VAL A 29 0.42 -4.39 -10.08
C VAL A 29 0.14 -5.39 -11.19
N LYS A 30 -0.92 -6.18 -11.03
CA LYS A 30 -1.46 -7.00 -12.10
C LYS A 30 -2.42 -6.15 -12.94
N SER A 31 -2.12 -6.04 -14.23
CA SER A 31 -2.95 -5.30 -15.19
C SER A 31 -4.14 -6.14 -15.66
N ASP A 32 -5.08 -6.45 -14.77
CA ASP A 32 -6.38 -7.04 -15.10
C ASP A 32 -7.55 -6.13 -14.66
N ASP A 33 -8.78 -6.50 -15.02
CA ASP A 33 -9.98 -5.67 -14.80
C ASP A 33 -10.26 -5.39 -13.30
N ALA A 34 -9.84 -6.28 -12.40
CA ALA A 34 -9.97 -6.13 -10.96
C ALA A 34 -8.80 -5.32 -10.33
N CYS A 35 -7.76 -5.01 -11.10
CA CYS A 35 -6.52 -4.36 -10.67
C CYS A 35 -6.06 -4.84 -9.28
N ARG A 36 -5.46 -6.03 -9.25
CA ARG A 36 -4.83 -6.57 -8.03
C ARG A 36 -3.44 -6.01 -7.86
N MET A 37 -3.11 -5.66 -6.62
CA MET A 37 -1.80 -5.13 -6.27
C MET A 37 -1.27 -5.75 -4.99
N ILE A 38 0.03 -6.01 -4.98
CA ILE A 38 0.80 -6.31 -3.78
C ILE A 38 1.81 -5.18 -3.60
N GLY A 39 1.83 -4.56 -2.44
CA GLY A 39 2.89 -3.64 -2.06
C GLY A 39 3.66 -4.14 -0.85
N ILE A 40 4.94 -3.79 -0.79
CA ILE A 40 5.88 -4.25 0.24
C ILE A 40 6.70 -3.06 0.71
N CYS A 41 6.84 -2.88 2.02
CA CYS A 41 7.72 -1.87 2.58
C CYS A 41 8.33 -2.31 3.91
N TYR A 42 9.48 -1.76 4.26
CA TYR A 42 10.04 -1.87 5.60
C TYR A 42 9.60 -0.66 6.44
N VAL A 43 9.16 -0.91 7.68
CA VAL A 43 8.71 0.13 8.62
C VAL A 43 9.61 0.11 9.85
N GLY A 44 10.39 1.17 10.05
CA GLY A 44 11.30 1.34 11.19
C GLY A 44 10.66 2.01 12.42
N SER A 45 11.43 2.06 13.50
CA SER A 45 11.01 2.52 14.83
C SER A 45 10.57 3.99 14.93
N ASN A 46 11.06 4.89 14.08
CA ASN A 46 10.70 6.32 14.15
C ASN A 46 9.33 6.65 13.52
N LEU A 47 8.55 5.61 13.18
CA LEU A 47 7.15 5.72 12.77
C LEU A 47 6.19 5.12 13.82
N CYS A 48 6.68 4.91 15.04
CA CYS A 48 5.88 4.51 16.18
C CYS A 48 5.00 5.65 16.72
N GLY A 49 3.83 5.27 17.24
CA GLY A 49 2.97 6.15 18.01
C GLY A 49 3.18 5.94 19.50
N HIS A 50 2.85 4.72 19.97
CA HIS A 50 3.23 4.25 21.29
C HIS A 50 4.62 3.58 21.21
N PRO A 51 5.47 3.66 22.25
CA PRO A 51 6.74 2.94 22.28
C PRO A 51 6.58 1.45 21.92
N GLY A 52 7.28 1.00 20.87
CA GLY A 52 7.22 -0.39 20.39
C GLY A 52 6.05 -0.72 19.45
N PHE A 53 5.17 0.24 19.12
CA PHE A 53 4.07 0.04 18.18
C PHE A 53 4.00 1.12 17.12
N VAL A 54 3.98 0.71 15.85
CA VAL A 54 3.78 1.58 14.68
C VAL A 54 2.50 2.38 14.84
N HIS A 55 2.57 3.67 14.54
CA HIS A 55 1.40 4.56 14.64
C HIS A 55 0.31 4.10 13.66
N GLY A 56 -0.93 3.93 14.14
CA GLY A 56 -2.04 3.46 13.30
C GLY A 56 -2.31 4.34 12.07
N GLY A 57 -2.04 5.65 12.20
CA GLY A 57 -2.08 6.59 11.08
C GLY A 57 -1.11 6.26 9.93
N LEU A 58 0.01 5.59 10.19
CA LEU A 58 0.91 5.13 9.11
C LEU A 58 0.19 4.09 8.24
N LEU A 59 -0.50 3.12 8.84
CA LEU A 59 -1.23 2.09 8.09
C LEU A 59 -2.35 2.71 7.26
N PHE A 60 -3.01 3.75 7.78
CA PHE A 60 -3.97 4.54 7.01
C PHE A 60 -3.31 5.18 5.78
N THR A 61 -2.16 5.84 5.96
CA THR A 61 -1.40 6.45 4.87
C THR A 61 -0.93 5.42 3.83
N LEU A 62 -0.48 4.23 4.26
CA LEU A 62 -0.06 3.17 3.37
C LEU A 62 -1.23 2.61 2.56
N PHE A 63 -2.40 2.41 3.18
CA PHE A 63 -3.61 2.02 2.45
C PHE A 63 -4.05 3.09 1.46
N ASP A 64 -4.05 4.36 1.85
CA ASP A 64 -4.45 5.46 0.97
C ASP A 64 -3.58 5.52 -0.29
N ASP A 65 -2.25 5.48 -0.14
CA ASP A 65 -1.30 5.50 -1.26
C ASP A 65 -1.46 4.27 -2.17
N ALA A 66 -1.60 3.08 -1.55
CA ALA A 66 -1.79 1.84 -2.28
C ALA A 66 -3.11 1.82 -3.07
N PHE A 67 -4.21 2.23 -2.44
CA PHE A 67 -5.52 2.25 -3.06
C PHE A 67 -5.62 3.35 -4.11
N ALA A 68 -4.98 4.51 -3.93
CA ALA A 68 -4.86 5.53 -4.96
C ALA A 68 -4.20 4.97 -6.22
N ARG A 69 -3.17 4.15 -6.07
CA ARG A 69 -2.51 3.46 -7.19
C ARG A 69 -3.45 2.49 -7.92
N CYS A 70 -4.25 1.72 -7.18
CA CYS A 70 -5.29 0.85 -7.77
C CYS A 70 -6.37 1.68 -8.51
N ALA A 71 -6.87 2.76 -7.89
CA ALA A 71 -7.86 3.66 -8.48
C ALA A 71 -7.34 4.29 -9.79
N SER A 72 -6.10 4.80 -9.77
CA SER A 72 -5.41 5.32 -10.95
C SER A 72 -5.29 4.28 -12.06
N ASN A 73 -5.25 2.99 -11.75
CA ASN A 73 -5.17 1.96 -12.78
C ASN A 73 -6.49 1.70 -13.52
N VAL A 74 -7.62 1.93 -12.85
CA VAL A 74 -8.94 1.70 -13.44
C VAL A 74 -9.56 2.97 -14.04
N PHE A 75 -9.19 4.15 -13.57
CA PHE A 75 -9.71 5.42 -14.11
C PHE A 75 -9.02 5.83 -15.43
N SER A 76 -9.80 6.34 -16.38
CA SER A 76 -9.30 6.72 -17.71
C SER A 76 -8.35 7.91 -17.63
N SER A 77 -8.61 8.86 -16.73
CA SER A 77 -7.73 9.99 -16.45
C SER A 77 -6.48 9.64 -15.64
N ARG A 78 -6.39 8.41 -15.13
CA ARG A 78 -5.33 7.94 -14.21
C ARG A 78 -5.28 8.68 -12.88
N ILE A 79 -6.33 9.43 -12.52
CA ILE A 79 -6.41 10.20 -11.29
C ILE A 79 -7.62 9.73 -10.48
N GLY A 80 -7.34 9.23 -9.27
CA GLY A 80 -8.35 8.91 -8.27
C GLY A 80 -8.06 9.68 -6.98
N MET A 81 -9.09 10.27 -6.40
CA MET A 81 -9.00 10.96 -5.11
C MET A 81 -9.82 10.20 -4.07
N THR A 82 -9.28 10.06 -2.86
CA THR A 82 -9.95 9.40 -1.75
C THR A 82 -11.19 10.19 -1.34
N ALA A 83 -12.37 9.56 -1.36
CA ALA A 83 -13.61 10.13 -0.86
C ALA A 83 -13.94 9.60 0.55
N ASN A 84 -13.61 8.35 0.81
CA ASN A 84 -13.74 7.71 2.12
C ASN A 84 -12.71 6.57 2.23
N LEU A 85 -12.17 6.36 3.43
CA LEU A 85 -11.29 5.26 3.78
C LEU A 85 -11.62 4.82 5.21
N ASP A 86 -12.05 3.57 5.34
CA ASP A 86 -12.40 2.92 6.60
C ASP A 86 -11.40 1.80 6.88
N ILE A 87 -10.82 1.82 8.08
CA ILE A 87 -9.80 0.86 8.51
C ILE A 87 -10.26 0.10 9.76
N SER A 88 -10.02 -1.20 9.79
CA SER A 88 -10.20 -2.08 10.93
C SER A 88 -8.83 -2.60 11.38
N PHE A 89 -8.34 -2.11 12.52
CA PHE A 89 -7.12 -2.63 13.14
C PHE A 89 -7.41 -3.99 13.78
N ARG A 90 -6.65 -5.01 13.39
CA ARG A 90 -6.84 -6.40 13.83
C ARG A 90 -5.84 -6.81 14.89
N ASN A 91 -4.58 -6.38 14.76
CA ASN A 91 -3.51 -6.65 15.72
C ASN A 91 -2.55 -5.44 15.80
N PRO A 92 -1.81 -5.30 16.92
CA PRO A 92 -0.77 -4.27 17.03
C PRO A 92 0.31 -4.43 15.95
N SER A 93 0.75 -3.30 15.41
CA SER A 93 1.81 -3.24 14.40
C SER A 93 3.16 -2.98 15.07
N ILE A 94 4.15 -3.85 14.86
CA ILE A 94 5.49 -3.78 15.47
C ILE A 94 6.49 -3.16 14.48
N PRO A 95 7.37 -2.23 14.89
CA PRO A 95 8.39 -1.66 14.01
C PRO A 95 9.50 -2.66 13.68
N ASP A 96 10.39 -2.23 12.80
CA ASP A 96 11.58 -2.95 12.31
C ASP A 96 11.22 -4.26 11.60
N ARG A 97 10.15 -4.21 10.81
CA ARG A 97 9.58 -5.34 10.09
C ARG A 97 9.20 -4.96 8.67
N VAL A 98 9.07 -5.99 7.84
CA VAL A 98 8.48 -5.88 6.51
C VAL A 98 6.96 -6.00 6.62
N TYR A 99 6.26 -5.08 5.98
CA TYR A 99 4.82 -5.04 5.84
C TYR A 99 4.47 -5.33 4.39
N VAL A 100 3.55 -6.27 4.20
CA VAL A 100 2.98 -6.63 2.90
C VAL A 100 1.52 -6.21 2.90
N TYR A 101 1.10 -5.50 1.86
CA TYR A 101 -0.29 -5.13 1.70
C TYR A 101 -0.84 -5.55 0.36
N ARG A 102 -2.03 -6.14 0.42
CA ARG A 102 -2.78 -6.60 -0.75
C ARG A 102 -3.95 -5.67 -0.97
N SER A 103 -4.20 -5.34 -2.23
CA SER A 103 -5.27 -4.42 -2.63
C SER A 103 -5.95 -4.91 -3.89
N GLU A 104 -7.26 -4.75 -3.96
CA GLU A 104 -8.08 -5.14 -5.11
C GLU A 104 -9.22 -4.13 -5.31
N VAL A 105 -9.48 -3.77 -6.57
CA VAL A 105 -10.67 -3.01 -6.94
C VAL A 105 -11.85 -3.97 -6.96
N ILE A 106 -12.74 -3.85 -5.97
CA ILE A 106 -13.90 -4.73 -5.79
C ILE A 106 -15.04 -4.35 -6.73
N LYS A 107 -15.16 -3.05 -7.03
CA LYS A 107 -16.27 -2.52 -7.83
C LYS A 107 -15.87 -1.23 -8.52
N ARG A 108 -16.35 -1.03 -9.74
CA ARG A 108 -16.24 0.24 -10.46
C ARG A 108 -17.59 0.63 -11.06
N GLU A 109 -18.00 1.88 -10.83
CA GLU A 109 -19.22 2.46 -11.42
C GLU A 109 -18.97 3.90 -11.83
N GLY A 110 -18.90 4.14 -13.15
CA GLY A 110 -18.58 5.46 -13.69
C GLY A 110 -17.28 6.01 -13.12
N ARG A 111 -17.38 7.11 -12.36
CA ARG A 111 -16.26 7.80 -11.70
C ARG A 111 -15.92 7.26 -10.31
N LYS A 112 -16.53 6.17 -9.86
CA LYS A 112 -16.33 5.60 -8.52
C LYS A 112 -15.60 4.27 -8.60
N ALA A 113 -14.63 4.06 -7.73
CA ALA A 113 -13.95 2.78 -7.53
C ALA A 113 -13.95 2.43 -6.04
N TRP A 114 -14.44 1.24 -5.70
CA TRP A 114 -14.38 0.69 -4.36
C TRP A 114 -13.22 -0.28 -4.30
N ILE A 115 -12.36 -0.09 -3.31
CA ILE A 115 -11.11 -0.81 -3.17
C ILE A 115 -11.09 -1.41 -1.77
N ALA A 116 -10.64 -2.65 -1.66
CA ALA A 116 -10.44 -3.30 -0.38
C ALA A 116 -9.03 -3.89 -0.31
N GLY A 117 -8.56 -4.07 0.92
CA GLY A 117 -7.23 -4.60 1.13
C GLY A 117 -6.94 -4.94 2.59
N GLU A 118 -5.75 -5.50 2.77
CA GLU A 118 -5.25 -5.95 4.05
C GLU A 118 -3.74 -5.71 4.13
N ILE A 119 -3.24 -5.42 5.33
CA ILE A 119 -1.81 -5.31 5.64
C ILE A 119 -1.45 -6.45 6.60
N ARG A 120 -0.39 -7.19 6.27
CA ARG A 120 0.28 -8.14 7.16
C ARG A 120 1.68 -7.68 7.52
N CYS A 121 2.03 -7.84 8.79
CA CYS A 121 3.38 -7.69 9.30
C CYS A 121 4.08 -9.05 9.27
N LEU A 122 5.18 -9.16 8.53
CA LEU A 122 5.95 -10.40 8.46
C LEU A 122 6.70 -10.64 9.77
N ARG A 123 6.98 -11.91 10.05
CA ARG A 123 7.92 -12.30 11.12
C ARG A 123 9.32 -11.77 10.79
N PRO A 124 10.19 -11.57 11.80
CA PRO A 124 11.59 -11.28 11.53
C PRO A 124 12.21 -12.40 10.69
N PHE A 125 13.09 -12.02 9.77
CA PHE A 125 13.84 -12.95 8.93
C PHE A 125 15.19 -12.35 8.56
N THR A 126 16.14 -13.21 8.20
CA THR A 126 17.39 -12.83 7.54
C THR A 126 17.25 -12.94 6.02
N ALA A 127 18.14 -12.26 5.29
CA ALA A 127 18.19 -12.40 3.83
C ALA A 127 18.44 -13.86 3.40
N GLU A 128 19.31 -14.57 4.12
CA GLU A 128 19.62 -15.98 3.86
C GLU A 128 18.40 -16.90 4.04
N GLU A 129 17.62 -16.68 5.10
CA GLU A 129 16.37 -17.43 5.32
C GLU A 129 15.37 -17.17 4.19
N MET A 130 15.20 -15.91 3.77
CA MET A 130 14.25 -15.55 2.72
C MET A 130 14.68 -16.09 1.35
N LEU A 131 15.98 -16.05 1.02
CA LEU A 131 16.54 -16.59 -0.23
C LEU A 131 16.40 -18.11 -0.35
N ARG A 132 16.26 -18.84 0.76
CA ARG A 132 16.00 -20.28 0.77
C ARG A 132 14.52 -20.64 0.59
N ARG A 133 13.61 -19.67 0.70
CA ARG A 133 12.18 -19.93 0.55
C ARG A 133 11.83 -20.09 -0.92
N GLN A 134 10.88 -20.99 -1.19
CA GLN A 134 10.35 -21.16 -2.52
C GLN A 134 9.52 -19.93 -2.91
N GLU A 135 9.82 -19.35 -4.07
CA GLU A 135 9.05 -18.24 -4.62
C GLU A 135 7.57 -18.63 -4.82
N SER A 136 6.66 -17.71 -4.51
CA SER A 136 5.24 -17.92 -4.78
C SER A 136 5.00 -18.00 -6.28
N THR A 137 4.37 -19.08 -6.73
CA THR A 137 4.05 -19.33 -8.14
C THR A 137 2.63 -18.94 -8.53
N ASN A 138 1.85 -18.42 -7.58
CA ASN A 138 0.47 -18.00 -7.81
C ASN A 138 0.15 -16.67 -7.12
N THR A 139 -1.04 -16.13 -7.41
CA THR A 139 -1.49 -14.83 -6.90
C THR A 139 -2.02 -14.86 -5.47
N GLY A 140 -2.08 -16.04 -4.84
CA GLY A 140 -2.52 -16.22 -3.47
C GLY A 140 -1.52 -15.68 -2.45
N VAL A 141 -1.90 -15.78 -1.18
CA VAL A 141 -1.07 -15.36 -0.03
C VAL A 141 0.15 -16.26 0.08
N SER A 142 1.34 -15.66 0.12
CA SER A 142 2.61 -16.38 0.22
C SER A 142 2.77 -17.09 1.58
N VAL A 143 3.78 -17.95 1.71
CA VAL A 143 4.05 -18.65 2.98
C VAL A 143 4.43 -17.64 4.08
N GLU A 144 5.26 -16.66 3.75
CA GLU A 144 5.71 -15.59 4.64
C GLU A 144 4.51 -14.77 5.13
N GLU A 145 3.62 -14.42 4.21
CA GLU A 145 2.41 -13.68 4.55
C GLU A 145 1.46 -14.49 5.44
N LYS A 146 1.31 -15.80 5.20
CA LYS A 146 0.49 -16.68 6.06
C LYS A 146 1.07 -16.83 7.47
N GLU A 147 2.38 -16.86 7.60
CA GLU A 147 3.07 -16.91 8.89
C GLU A 147 3.06 -15.56 9.62
N GLY A 148 2.96 -14.47 8.86
CA GLY A 148 2.84 -13.11 9.37
C GLY A 148 1.53 -12.84 10.13
N THR A 149 1.43 -11.64 10.66
CA THR A 149 0.28 -11.19 11.45
C THR A 149 -0.57 -10.22 10.63
N LEU A 150 -1.87 -10.51 10.49
CA LEU A 150 -2.83 -9.55 9.94
C LEU A 150 -2.98 -8.38 10.92
N VAL A 151 -2.49 -7.20 10.55
CA VAL A 151 -2.50 -6.02 11.43
C VAL A 151 -3.67 -5.09 11.14
N ALA A 152 -4.10 -4.99 9.88
CA ALA A 152 -5.25 -4.16 9.52
C ALA A 152 -5.90 -4.61 8.21
N GLU A 153 -7.18 -4.30 8.08
CA GLU A 153 -7.95 -4.40 6.85
C GLU A 153 -8.57 -3.04 6.55
N ALA A 154 -8.76 -2.71 5.28
CA ALA A 154 -9.37 -1.45 4.89
C ALA A 154 -10.28 -1.58 3.68
N LYS A 155 -11.24 -0.66 3.61
CA LYS A 155 -12.11 -0.42 2.46
C LYS A 155 -12.13 1.06 2.16
N ALA A 156 -12.15 1.42 0.89
CA ALA A 156 -12.17 2.81 0.47
C ALA A 156 -13.05 3.03 -0.76
N LEU A 157 -13.54 4.26 -0.87
CA LEU A 157 -14.13 4.80 -2.08
C LEU A 157 -13.18 5.85 -2.66
N PHE A 158 -12.75 5.64 -3.90
CA PHE A 158 -12.04 6.61 -4.71
C PHE A 158 -12.95 7.17 -5.80
N VAL A 159 -12.76 8.45 -6.11
CA VAL A 159 -13.53 9.17 -7.13
C VAL A 159 -12.62 9.83 -8.15
N GLU A 160 -12.90 9.62 -9.43
CA GLU A 160 -12.28 10.33 -10.53
C GLU A 160 -12.82 11.78 -10.58
N PRO A 161 -11.96 12.81 -10.47
CA PRO A 161 -12.38 14.21 -10.54
C PRO A 161 -13.07 14.56 -11.88
N ARG A 162 -13.86 15.64 -11.93
CA ARG A 162 -14.51 16.09 -13.18
C ARG A 162 -13.58 16.93 -14.07
N ASN A 163 -12.69 17.74 -13.49
CA ASN A 163 -11.85 18.71 -14.20
C ASN A 163 -10.39 18.24 -14.26
N VAL A 164 -10.16 17.05 -14.83
CA VAL A 164 -8.87 16.36 -14.73
C VAL A 164 -7.76 16.99 -15.60
N THR A 165 -8.12 17.85 -16.56
CA THR A 165 -7.16 18.54 -17.43
C THR A 165 -6.21 19.49 -16.69
N ALA A 166 -6.55 19.92 -15.48
CA ALA A 166 -5.68 20.74 -14.64
C ALA A 166 -4.74 19.92 -13.74
N MET A 167 -4.81 18.59 -13.77
CA MET A 167 -4.11 17.71 -12.84
C MET A 167 -3.14 16.79 -13.58
N VAL A 168 -1.94 16.63 -13.03
CA VAL A 168 -0.94 15.67 -13.52
C VAL A 168 -1.16 14.33 -12.84
N PRO A 169 -1.29 13.21 -13.58
CA PRO A 169 -1.44 11.90 -12.97
C PRO A 169 -0.16 11.50 -12.24
N LEU A 170 -0.31 11.13 -10.96
CA LEU A 170 0.82 10.67 -10.13
C LEU A 170 1.40 9.33 -10.62
N TYR A 171 0.55 8.50 -11.22
CA TYR A 171 0.89 7.18 -11.75
C TYR A 171 0.61 7.13 -13.27
N PRO A 172 1.46 7.77 -14.09
CA PRO A 172 1.32 7.75 -15.55
C PRO A 172 1.49 6.32 -16.11
N LYS A 173 1.10 6.12 -17.38
CA LYS A 173 1.30 4.85 -18.08
C LYS A 173 2.78 4.54 -18.27
#